data_AF-A0A2S1TMC3-F1
#
_entry.id   AF-A0A2S1TMC3-F1
#
_cell.length_a   1.000
_cell.length_b   1.000
_cell.length_c   1.000
_cell.angle_alpha   90.00
_cell.angle_beta   90.00
_cell.angle_gamma   90.00
#
_symmetry.space_group_name_H-M   'P 1'
#
loop_
_entity.id
_entity.type
_entity.pdbx_description
1 polymer ?
#
loop_
_entity_poly.entity_id
_entity_poly.type
_entity_poly.pdbx_seq_one_letter_code
_entity_poly.pdbx_strand_id
1 'polypeptide(L)'
;MFFLIILFTLALSLLFMYSNSPITLALIITAQTTITAISMYMTMTTSWFSFILLIIFLSGMMVVFSYVSSLAANTTMTLNQKKMMSIFLYTVVLILLLNMIFPHYSPITEMLSTLMNTKTNFAPTLVYKMYSFYSMTLTLLLIIYLLMALIAVVKMSTLNFAPLRTI
;
A
#
# COMPACT_ATOMS: atom_id res chain seq x y z
N MET A 1 4.82 -19.62 4.86
CA MET A 1 5.09 -18.21 5.22
C MET A 1 4.25 -17.23 4.40
N PHE A 2 4.30 -17.28 3.07
CA PHE A 2 3.49 -16.40 2.21
C PHE A 2 1.98 -16.45 2.48
N PHE A 3 1.42 -17.64 2.71
CA PHE A 3 0.02 -17.80 3.07
C PHE A 3 -0.37 -16.99 4.33
N LEU A 4 0.46 -17.04 5.38
CA LEU A 4 0.22 -16.29 6.62
C LEU A 4 0.32 -14.78 6.41
N ILE A 5 1.24 -14.33 5.54
CA ILE A 5 1.35 -12.92 5.16
C ILE A 5 0.09 -12.46 4.40
N ILE A 6 -0.40 -13.25 3.45
CA ILE A 6 -1.64 -12.97 2.70
C ILE A 6 -2.82 -12.82 3.67
N LEU A 7 -2.95 -13.75 4.63
CA LEU A 7 -3.99 -13.69 5.65
C LEU A 7 -3.92 -12.42 6.50
N PHE A 8 -2.72 -12.03 6.92
CA PHE A 8 -2.55 -10.82 7.72
C PHE A 8 -2.87 -9.55 6.93
N THR A 9 -2.52 -9.49 5.64
CA THR A 9 -2.92 -8.36 4.78
C THR A 9 -4.43 -8.29 4.55
N LEU A 10 -5.10 -9.43 4.40
CA LEU A 10 -6.56 -9.48 4.25
C LEU A 10 -7.27 -9.00 5.53
N ALA A 11 -6.79 -9.43 6.71
CA ALA A 11 -7.34 -8.98 7.98
C ALA A 11 -7.25 -7.45 8.15
N LEU A 12 -6.09 -6.85 7.80
CA LEU A 12 -5.91 -5.40 7.83
C LEU A 12 -6.81 -4.66 6.83
N SER A 13 -6.99 -5.21 5.62
CA SER A 13 -7.87 -4.60 4.62
C SER A 13 -9.34 -4.58 5.06
N LEU A 14 -9.78 -5.59 5.81
CA LEU A 14 -11.13 -5.61 6.39
C LEU A 14 -11.25 -4.60 7.53
N LEU A 15 -10.25 -4.51 8.41
CA LEU A 15 -10.21 -3.48 9.45
C LEU A 15 -10.26 -2.07 8.86
N PHE A 16 -9.61 -1.85 7.72
CA PHE A 16 -9.64 -0.58 6.99
C PHE A 16 -11.07 -0.17 6.63
N MET A 17 -11.85 -1.06 6.02
CA MET A 17 -13.23 -0.80 5.59
C MET A 17 -14.17 -0.40 6.74
N TYR A 18 -13.90 -0.87 7.96
CA TYR A 18 -14.74 -0.58 9.13
C TYR A 18 -14.24 0.58 10.00
N SER A 19 -13.08 1.15 9.67
CA SER A 19 -12.49 2.24 10.45
C SER A 19 -13.07 3.60 10.05
N ASN A 20 -13.62 4.34 11.03
CA ASN A 20 -14.25 5.64 10.79
C ASN A 20 -13.31 6.81 11.07
N SER A 21 -12.34 6.63 11.97
CA SER A 21 -11.46 7.74 12.35
C SER A 21 -10.28 7.85 11.38
N PRO A 22 -9.90 9.06 10.96
CA PRO A 22 -8.82 9.26 10.00
C PRO A 22 -7.47 8.80 10.56
N ILE A 23 -7.28 8.89 11.87
CA ILE A 23 -6.07 8.42 12.55
C ILE A 23 -5.99 6.89 12.52
N THR A 24 -7.09 6.16 12.80
CA THR A 24 -7.10 4.70 12.63
C THR A 24 -6.84 4.30 11.19
N LEU A 25 -7.39 5.06 10.23
CA LEU A 25 -7.22 4.81 8.81
C LEU A 25 -5.75 4.87 8.40
N ALA A 26 -5.04 5.93 8.82
CA ALA A 26 -3.62 6.10 8.54
C ALA A 26 -2.76 4.99 9.17
N LEU A 27 -3.09 4.58 10.40
CA LEU A 27 -2.38 3.51 11.09
C LEU A 27 -2.57 2.14 10.41
N ILE A 28 -3.79 1.84 9.93
CA ILE A 28 -4.07 0.60 9.21
C ILE A 28 -3.34 0.57 7.86
N ILE A 29 -3.31 1.68 7.11
CA ILE A 29 -2.58 1.75 5.82
C ILE A 29 -1.08 1.57 6.02
N THR A 30 -0.49 2.24 7.02
CA THR A 30 0.96 2.10 7.29
C THR A 30 1.32 0.67 7.71
N ALA A 31 0.50 0.01 8.54
CA ALA A 31 0.68 -1.40 8.85
C ALA A 31 0.56 -2.29 7.59
N GLN A 32 -0.47 -2.12 6.77
CA GLN A 32 -0.67 -2.92 5.56
C GLN A 32 0.48 -2.75 4.53
N THR A 33 0.97 -1.52 4.36
CA THR A 33 2.07 -1.21 3.42
C THR A 33 3.40 -1.79 3.86
N THR A 34 3.69 -1.83 5.16
CA THR A 34 4.91 -2.48 5.67
C THR A 34 4.89 -4.00 5.45
N ILE A 35 3.76 -4.67 5.66
CA ILE A 35 3.63 -6.12 5.45
C ILE A 35 3.75 -6.46 3.96
N THR A 36 3.16 -5.65 3.10
CA THR A 36 3.28 -5.83 1.64
C THR A 36 4.68 -5.52 1.13
N ALA A 37 5.40 -4.54 1.72
CA ALA A 37 6.82 -4.33 1.40
C ALA A 37 7.67 -5.55 1.77
N ILE A 38 7.43 -6.16 2.92
CA ILE A 38 8.11 -7.39 3.36
C ILE A 38 7.77 -8.56 2.43
N SER A 39 6.51 -8.70 1.98
CA SER A 39 6.14 -9.76 1.04
C SER A 39 6.84 -9.61 -0.31
N MET A 40 6.96 -8.38 -0.81
CA MET A 40 7.67 -8.06 -2.06
C MET A 40 9.18 -8.29 -1.95
N TYR A 41 9.77 -7.99 -0.79
CA TYR A 41 11.17 -8.30 -0.53
C TYR A 41 11.46 -9.82 -0.62
N MET A 42 10.52 -10.65 -0.15
CA MET A 42 10.69 -12.10 -0.19
C MET A 42 10.49 -12.72 -1.58
N THR A 43 9.74 -12.06 -2.49
CA THR A 43 9.48 -12.59 -3.84
C THR A 43 10.47 -12.07 -4.88
N MET A 44 10.94 -10.83 -4.75
CA MET A 44 11.76 -10.18 -5.76
C MET A 44 13.24 -10.48 -5.57
N THR A 45 13.96 -10.60 -6.69
CA THR A 45 15.42 -10.77 -6.70
C THR A 45 16.17 -9.53 -6.22
N THR A 46 15.51 -8.37 -6.23
CA THR A 46 16.12 -7.08 -5.84
C THR A 46 15.20 -6.33 -4.88
N SER A 47 15.78 -5.78 -3.83
CA SER A 47 15.05 -5.08 -2.75
C SER A 47 14.64 -3.65 -3.09
N TRP A 48 15.09 -3.11 -4.22
CA TRP A 48 14.85 -1.72 -4.61
C TRP A 48 13.37 -1.38 -4.72
N PHE A 49 12.56 -2.29 -5.28
CA PHE A 49 11.12 -2.06 -5.42
C PHE A 49 10.40 -2.04 -4.05
N SER A 50 10.76 -2.95 -3.14
CA SER A 50 10.19 -2.95 -1.78
C SER A 50 10.53 -1.67 -1.00
N PHE A 51 11.73 -1.11 -1.22
CA PHE A 51 12.12 0.16 -0.58
C PHE A 51 11.36 1.37 -1.14
N ILE A 52 11.22 1.47 -2.48
CA ILE A 52 10.46 2.57 -3.11
C ILE A 52 9.01 2.57 -2.62
N LEU A 53 8.38 1.39 -2.54
CA LEU A 53 7.00 1.24 -2.05
C LEU A 53 6.88 1.79 -0.61
N LEU A 54 7.81 1.42 0.26
CA LEU A 54 7.80 1.85 1.66
C LEU A 54 7.96 3.37 1.78
N ILE A 55 8.86 3.99 1.02
CA ILE A 55 9.11 5.45 1.07
C ILE A 55 7.88 6.25 0.58
N ILE A 56 7.28 5.85 -0.55
CA ILE A 56 6.16 6.60 -1.13
C ILE A 56 4.93 6.55 -0.21
N PHE A 57 4.61 5.39 0.35
CA PHE A 57 3.44 5.25 1.22
C PHE A 57 3.63 5.91 2.59
N LEU A 58 4.81 5.80 3.21
CA LEU A 58 5.08 6.51 4.47
C LEU A 58 5.03 8.03 4.29
N SER A 59 5.70 8.58 3.27
CA SER A 59 5.69 10.02 3.01
C SER A 59 4.29 10.56 2.69
N GLY A 60 3.54 9.87 1.82
CA GLY A 60 2.18 10.29 1.44
C GLY A 60 1.20 10.26 2.61
N MET A 61 1.24 9.22 3.45
CA MET A 61 0.31 9.11 4.58
C MET A 61 0.61 10.13 5.70
N MET A 62 1.87 10.55 5.89
CA MET A 62 2.20 11.61 6.85
C MET A 62 1.59 12.97 6.45
N VAL A 63 1.58 13.30 5.15
CA VAL A 63 0.98 14.55 4.66
C VAL A 63 -0.54 14.53 4.87
N VAL A 64 -1.20 13.42 4.51
CA VAL A 64 -2.65 13.27 4.74
C VAL A 64 -2.99 13.34 6.23
N PHE A 65 -2.17 12.72 7.09
CA PHE A 65 -2.34 12.81 8.54
C PHE A 65 -2.25 14.27 9.04
N SER A 66 -1.25 15.03 8.59
CA SER A 66 -1.11 16.44 9.00
C SER A 66 -2.33 17.28 8.61
N TYR A 67 -2.85 17.07 7.38
CA TYR A 67 -4.04 17.76 6.91
C TYR A 67 -5.26 17.42 7.76
N VAL A 68 -5.57 16.13 7.93
CA VAL A 68 -6.80 15.75 8.64
C VAL A 68 -6.74 16.09 10.14
N SER A 69 -5.56 15.98 10.77
CA SER A 69 -5.37 16.41 12.17
C SER A 69 -5.62 17.91 12.37
N SER A 70 -5.41 18.73 11.33
CA SER A 70 -5.68 20.16 11.36
C SER A 70 -7.14 20.53 11.09
N LEU A 71 -7.91 19.66 10.42
CA LEU A 71 -9.33 19.91 10.07
C LEU A 71 -10.32 19.35 11.11
N ALA A 72 -10.00 18.25 11.78
CA ALA A 72 -10.92 17.60 12.71
C ALA A 72 -10.47 17.79 14.15
N ALA A 73 -11.36 18.31 15.01
CA ALA A 73 -11.20 18.19 16.46
C ALA A 73 -11.05 16.70 16.80
N ASN A 74 -10.10 16.34 17.67
CA ASN A 74 -9.80 14.97 18.11
C ASN A 74 -11.07 14.24 18.60
N THR A 75 -11.87 13.67 17.70
CA THR A 75 -12.97 12.78 18.07
C THR A 75 -12.34 11.53 18.65
N THR A 76 -12.61 11.27 19.92
CA THR A 76 -12.07 10.12 20.64
C THR A 76 -12.37 8.84 19.88
N MET A 77 -11.35 7.99 19.72
CA MET A 77 -11.48 6.72 19.03
C MET A 77 -12.44 5.81 19.79
N THR A 78 -13.67 5.67 19.32
CA THR A 78 -14.63 4.69 19.83
C THR A 78 -14.59 3.44 18.96
N LEU A 79 -13.74 2.48 19.36
CA LEU A 79 -13.70 1.19 18.71
C LEU A 79 -14.91 0.35 19.17
N ASN A 80 -15.85 0.08 18.27
CA ASN A 80 -16.98 -0.78 18.61
C ASN A 80 -16.52 -2.24 18.69
N GLN A 81 -16.36 -2.76 19.91
CA GLN A 81 -15.88 -4.12 20.19
C GLN A 81 -16.69 -5.21 19.45
N LYS A 82 -18.01 -5.02 19.29
CA LYS A 82 -18.86 -5.97 18.55
C LYS A 82 -18.48 -6.05 17.07
N LYS A 83 -18.16 -4.91 16.46
CA LYS A 83 -17.70 -4.86 15.05
C LYS A 83 -16.34 -5.55 14.91
N MET A 84 -15.42 -5.31 15.84
CA MET A 84 -14.10 -5.95 15.80
C MET A 84 -14.19 -7.47 15.92
N MET A 85 -15.05 -7.98 16.81
CA MET A 85 -15.27 -9.43 16.95
C MET A 85 -15.88 -10.05 15.69
N SER A 86 -16.82 -9.36 15.02
CA SER A 86 -17.38 -9.81 13.74
C SER A 86 -16.33 -9.92 12.64
N ILE A 87 -15.41 -8.95 12.57
CA ILE A 87 -14.32 -8.95 11.58
C ILE A 87 -13.39 -10.14 11.85
N PHE A 88 -13.03 -10.36 13.11
CA PHE A 88 -12.18 -11.50 13.48
C PHE A 88 -12.82 -12.82 13.07
N LEU A 89 -14.10 -13.04 13.38
CA LEU A 89 -14.82 -14.26 12.98
C LEU A 89 -14.85 -14.44 11.46
N TYR A 90 -15.10 -13.37 10.69
CA TYR A 90 -15.09 -13.43 9.23
C TYR A 90 -13.70 -13.82 8.69
N THR A 91 -12.62 -13.27 9.26
CA THR A 91 -11.25 -13.65 8.86
C THR A 91 -10.97 -15.12 9.14
N VAL A 92 -11.42 -15.67 10.28
CA VAL A 92 -11.24 -17.10 10.58
C VAL A 92 -11.98 -17.99 9.60
N VAL A 93 -13.21 -17.64 9.22
CA VAL A 93 -13.98 -18.41 8.23
C VAL A 93 -13.29 -18.39 6.86
N LEU A 94 -12.78 -17.25 6.43
CA LEU A 94 -12.01 -17.15 5.18
C LEU A 94 -10.74 -18.00 5.21
N ILE A 95 -10.04 -18.05 6.34
CA ILE A 95 -8.84 -18.89 6.52
C ILE A 95 -9.18 -20.38 6.31
N LEU A 96 -10.27 -20.83 6.94
CA LEU A 96 -10.70 -22.22 6.83
C LEU A 96 -11.06 -22.58 5.39
N LEU A 97 -11.77 -21.70 4.68
CA LEU A 97 -12.12 -21.90 3.27
C LEU A 97 -10.88 -21.96 2.38
N LEU A 98 -9.92 -21.05 2.57
CA LEU A 98 -8.69 -21.01 1.76
C LEU A 98 -7.81 -22.25 1.96
N ASN A 99 -7.72 -22.75 3.20
CA ASN A 99 -6.99 -23.99 3.50
C ASN A 99 -7.62 -25.22 2.82
N MET A 100 -8.94 -25.25 2.66
CA MET A 100 -9.64 -26.36 1.98
C MET A 100 -9.44 -26.32 0.47
N ILE A 101 -9.33 -25.13 -0.12
CA ILE A 101 -9.20 -24.97 -1.58
C ILE A 101 -7.76 -25.25 -2.04
N PHE A 102 -6.76 -24.91 -1.23
CA PHE A 102 -5.34 -25.08 -1.57
C PHE A 102 -4.58 -25.89 -0.52
N PRO A 103 -4.86 -27.20 -0.37
CA PRO A 103 -4.20 -28.03 0.63
C PRO A 103 -2.69 -28.21 0.36
N HIS A 104 -2.25 -28.07 -0.90
CA HIS A 104 -0.86 -28.28 -1.32
C HIS A 104 -0.35 -27.13 -2.21
N TYR A 105 0.18 -26.09 -1.56
CA TYR A 105 0.94 -24.99 -2.18
C TYR A 105 2.37 -25.41 -2.60
N SER A 106 2.57 -26.62 -3.14
CA SER A 106 3.89 -27.17 -3.48
C SER A 106 4.41 -26.90 -4.91
N PRO A 107 3.61 -26.73 -5.98
CA PRO A 107 4.19 -26.64 -7.33
C PRO A 107 4.75 -25.24 -7.65
N ILE A 108 4.20 -24.18 -7.02
CA ILE A 108 4.65 -22.80 -7.25
C ILE A 108 6.02 -22.54 -6.60
N THR A 109 6.32 -23.22 -5.48
CA THR A 109 7.59 -23.08 -4.77
C THR A 109 8.78 -23.69 -5.53
N GLU A 110 8.56 -24.76 -6.30
CA GLU A 110 9.61 -25.38 -7.13
C GLU A 110 9.92 -24.56 -8.38
N MET A 111 8.92 -23.92 -8.99
CA MET A 111 9.15 -23.03 -10.13
C MET A 111 9.85 -21.72 -9.72
N LEU A 112 9.57 -21.20 -8.52
CA LEU A 112 10.28 -20.01 -8.01
C LEU A 112 11.73 -20.32 -7.60
N SER A 113 11.99 -21.49 -7.02
CA SER A 113 13.34 -21.86 -6.56
C SER A 113 14.33 -22.02 -7.73
N THR A 114 13.86 -22.53 -8.87
CA THR A 114 14.68 -22.63 -10.09
C THR A 114 15.04 -21.26 -10.68
N LEU A 115 14.12 -20.29 -10.62
CA LEU A 115 14.37 -18.93 -11.11
C LEU A 115 15.35 -18.16 -10.20
N MET A 116 15.23 -18.35 -8.88
CA MET A 116 16.06 -17.68 -7.86
C MET A 116 17.50 -18.22 -7.82
N ASN A 117 17.73 -19.44 -8.30
CA ASN A 117 19.07 -20.04 -8.36
C ASN A 117 19.96 -19.45 -9.48
N THR A 118 19.39 -18.67 -10.40
CA THR A 118 20.16 -17.90 -11.37
C THR A 118 20.63 -16.59 -10.71
N LYS A 119 21.77 -16.66 -10.00
CA LYS A 119 22.45 -15.54 -9.32
C LYS A 119 22.95 -14.46 -10.30
N THR A 120 22.03 -13.82 -11.01
CA THR A 120 22.31 -12.65 -11.83
C THR A 120 21.60 -11.47 -11.21
N ASN A 121 22.38 -10.55 -10.64
CA ASN A 121 21.87 -9.33 -10.06
C ASN A 121 21.29 -8.45 -11.17
N PHE A 122 20.00 -8.61 -11.48
CA PHE A 122 19.28 -7.82 -12.49
C PHE A 122 18.99 -6.38 -12.06
N ALA A 123 19.32 -5.99 -10.82
CA ALA A 123 19.02 -4.66 -10.27
C ALA A 123 19.40 -3.48 -11.18
N PRO A 124 20.64 -3.35 -11.70
CA PRO A 124 20.98 -2.25 -12.59
C PRO A 124 20.32 -2.38 -13.97
N THR A 125 20.07 -3.60 -14.45
CA THR A 125 19.49 -3.84 -15.78
C THR A 125 18.01 -3.47 -15.85
N LEU A 126 17.26 -3.62 -14.76
CA LEU A 126 15.82 -3.35 -14.71
C LEU A 126 15.53 -1.84 -14.77
N VAL A 127 16.34 -1.04 -14.06
CA VAL A 127 16.23 0.43 -14.07
C VAL A 127 16.67 1.02 -15.41
N TYR A 128 17.78 0.55 -15.98
CA TYR A 128 18.24 0.99 -17.30
C TYR A 128 17.24 0.64 -18.42
N LYS A 129 16.50 -0.46 -18.27
CA LYS A 129 15.47 -0.86 -19.24
C LYS A 129 14.25 0.07 -19.24
N MET A 130 13.96 0.78 -18.14
CA MET A 130 12.85 1.75 -18.09
C MET A 130 13.12 3.01 -18.93
N TYR A 131 14.38 3.36 -19.15
CA TYR A 131 14.78 4.46 -20.05
C TYR A 131 15.23 3.93 -21.43
N SER A 132 14.74 2.76 -21.82
CA SER A 132 14.97 2.25 -23.17
C SER A 132 14.11 2.98 -24.21
N PHE A 133 14.52 2.91 -25.47
CA PHE A 133 13.78 3.52 -26.58
C PHE A 133 12.31 3.08 -26.64
N TYR A 134 12.01 1.82 -26.31
CA TYR A 134 10.65 1.28 -26.31
C TYR A 134 9.77 1.84 -25.18
N SER A 135 10.35 2.06 -23.99
CA SER A 135 9.62 2.58 -22.82
C SER A 135 9.62 4.11 -22.73
N MET A 136 10.34 4.80 -23.62
CA MET A 136 10.45 6.25 -23.63
C MET A 136 9.09 6.96 -23.70
N THR A 137 8.16 6.45 -24.50
CA THR A 137 6.80 7.01 -24.64
C THR A 137 6.04 7.02 -23.31
N LEU A 138 6.15 5.93 -22.54
CA LEU A 138 5.55 5.81 -21.21
C LEU A 138 6.21 6.75 -20.21
N THR A 139 7.54 6.90 -20.25
CA THR A 139 8.24 7.86 -19.38
C THR A 139 7.85 9.31 -19.68
N LEU A 140 7.71 9.67 -20.95
CA LEU A 140 7.30 11.01 -21.37
C LEU A 140 5.87 11.31 -20.92
N LEU A 141 4.96 10.34 -21.02
CA LEU A 141 3.59 10.46 -20.52
C LEU A 141 3.55 10.72 -19.01
N LEU A 142 4.35 10.01 -18.20
CA LEU A 142 4.43 10.21 -16.75
C LEU A 142 4.93 11.61 -16.38
N ILE A 143 5.92 12.14 -17.11
CA ILE A 143 6.44 13.49 -16.89
C ILE A 143 5.36 14.54 -17.16
N ILE A 144 4.65 14.43 -18.30
CA ILE A 144 3.56 15.35 -18.63
C ILE A 144 2.42 15.24 -17.61
N TYR A 145 2.09 14.02 -17.15
CA TYR A 145 1.06 13.80 -16.13
C TYR A 145 1.41 14.50 -14.81
N LEU A 146 2.64 14.32 -14.29
CA LEU A 146 3.07 14.98 -13.06
C LEU A 146 3.11 16.51 -13.19
N LEU A 147 3.52 17.03 -14.36
CA LEU A 147 3.49 18.46 -14.65
C LEU A 147 2.06 19.01 -14.67
N MET A 148 1.13 18.32 -15.32
CA MET A 148 -0.28 18.70 -15.33
C MET A 148 -0.89 18.64 -13.92
N ALA A 149 -0.55 17.62 -13.12
CA ALA A 149 -0.99 17.52 -11.74
C ALA A 149 -0.50 18.71 -10.89
N LEU A 150 0.76 19.12 -11.04
CA LEU A 150 1.29 20.30 -10.35
C LEU A 150 0.54 21.58 -10.75
N ILE A 151 0.34 21.82 -12.05
CA ILE A 151 -0.39 23.00 -12.53
C ILE A 151 -1.83 23.00 -11.98
N ALA A 152 -2.50 21.85 -11.99
CA ALA A 152 -3.84 21.70 -11.46
C ALA A 152 -3.88 21.99 -9.94
N VAL A 153 -2.94 21.46 -9.16
CA VAL A 153 -2.85 21.70 -7.71
C VAL A 153 -2.63 23.18 -7.41
N VAL A 154 -1.75 23.87 -8.15
CA VAL A 154 -1.51 25.33 -7.98
C VAL A 154 -2.75 26.16 -8.34
N LYS A 155 -3.50 25.76 -9.37
CA LYS A 155 -4.78 26.42 -9.70
C LYS A 155 -5.86 26.19 -8.65
N MET A 156 -5.93 24.98 -8.07
CA MET A 156 -6.90 24.66 -7.02
C MET A 156 -6.56 25.35 -5.70
N SER A 157 -5.28 25.50 -5.36
CA SER A 157 -4.86 26.15 -4.11
C SER A 157 -5.01 27.67 -4.13
N THR A 158 -5.10 28.30 -5.30
CA THR A 158 -5.26 29.76 -5.45
C THR A 158 -6.72 30.23 -5.40
N LEU A 159 -7.69 29.33 -5.21
CA LEU A 159 -9.09 29.66 -4.96
C LEU A 159 -9.28 30.21 -3.53
N ASN A 160 -8.90 31.48 -3.34
CA ASN A 160 -9.15 32.24 -2.12
C ASN A 160 -10.62 32.67 -2.02
N PHE A 161 -11.48 31.82 -1.47
CA PHE A 161 -12.81 32.27 -1.01
C PHE A 161 -12.86 32.30 0.51
N ALA A 162 -12.51 33.48 1.06
CA ALA A 162 -12.83 33.95 2.42
C ALA A 162 -12.34 33.06 3.59
N PRO A 163 -12.12 33.63 4.79
CA PRO A 163 -11.62 32.84 5.91
C PRO A 163 -12.62 31.73 6.29
N LEU A 164 -12.14 30.48 6.35
CA LEU A 164 -12.84 29.30 6.89
C LEU A 164 -13.15 29.42 8.41
N ARG A 165 -12.90 30.58 8.99
CA ARG A 165 -13.24 30.92 10.36
C ARG A 165 -13.94 32.28 10.35
N THR A 166 -15.26 32.27 10.46
CA THR A 166 -15.97 33.41 11.03
C THR A 166 -15.45 33.58 12.47
N ILE A 167 -14.89 34.74 12.75
CA ILE A 167 -14.49 35.17 14.11
C ILE A 167 -15.70 35.05 15.03
#